data_AF-A0A7X6YXF6-F1
#
_entry.id   AF-A0A7X6YXF6-F1
#
_cell.length_a   1.000
_cell.length_b   1.000
_cell.length_c   1.000
_cell.angle_alpha   90.00
_cell.angle_beta   90.00
_cell.angle_gamma   90.00
#
_symmetry.space_group_name_H-M   'P 1'
#
loop_
_entity.id
_entity.type
_entity.pdbx_description
1 polymer ?
#
loop_
_entity_poly.entity_id
_entity_poly.type
_entity_poly.pdbx_seq_one_letter_code
_entity_poly.pdbx_strand_id
1 'polypeptide(L)'
;MKRVFSVLCAVALIFSLAACSGEDAPNDTKADYSGQTLTGNVTQIDGSKVTVLLGTLNEMQRDESGQPPEIPNGQHTADGQAQPEMPDKDLPNQTGGVSAEEPSIPIGQEGQTPPEMPDDQPGKQISDERKDIFMAGEESAAFDLTGAAIKVESGAESKDGSLEDIAIDSILVIEVRDDNTVSTVTVKFMGMGGNPAGFGIGSGEVIQGTSANTLDSDDNISDTSYSSTGDDENALRIDGAIVNLEEITVEKSGGESSNTEGGDFYGVNAALLAINAANVTIKNAVINSNAKNGNGVFSYGSGTTVNISDSTITTKNDNSGGIQTTGGGTTNANNLTVDTSGNSAAAIRSDRGGGSVNVDGGIYTSNGYNSPAVYSTADIMVKNATLTANNSEALVIEGKNSITLKNCTVSGNMSDTKGTSSDENVHAVLIYQSMSGDAGAGTSSFSMTGGELICNNGDVFHFTNTAATIALSDIKFTNHEEDGYFMSITGNDANHGWGTAGKNGAQVTFTAARQPMEGDIIVDTISTLKITCSDGTVFAGTVNIVNNAHNGAAVSDNAVVTIEKGCTWNLTGNCTVTSLENNGTINFNGYTITLADGSVLS
;
A
#
# COMPACT_ATOMS: atom_id res chain seq x y z
N MET A 1 2.19 47.48 42.29
CA MET A 1 2.60 46.24 43.00
C MET A 1 2.26 45.05 42.10
N LYS A 2 3.05 43.96 42.10
CA LYS A 2 2.90 42.86 41.14
C LYS A 2 1.59 42.06 41.35
N ARG A 3 0.90 41.67 40.27
CA ARG A 3 0.89 40.28 39.75
C ARG A 3 0.13 40.18 38.41
N VAL A 4 0.52 39.16 37.64
CA VAL A 4 0.08 38.81 36.28
C VAL A 4 -0.88 37.60 36.36
N PHE A 5 -1.49 37.25 35.22
CA PHE A 5 -2.31 36.08 34.85
C PHE A 5 -3.78 36.45 34.57
N SER A 6 -4.43 35.99 33.51
CA SER A 6 -4.05 35.53 32.17
C SER A 6 -5.35 35.23 31.42
N VAL A 7 -5.32 35.42 30.10
CA VAL A 7 -6.40 35.18 29.14
C VAL A 7 -7.03 33.79 29.27
N LEU A 8 -8.37 33.71 29.16
CA LEU A 8 -9.07 32.57 28.56
C LEU A 8 -10.25 33.11 27.72
N CYS A 9 -10.11 33.11 26.38
CA CYS A 9 -11.22 33.43 25.47
C CYS A 9 -11.91 32.13 25.05
N ALA A 10 -13.06 31.83 25.69
CA ALA A 10 -13.95 30.79 25.21
C ALA A 10 -14.90 31.38 24.15
N VAL A 11 -14.69 31.06 22.89
CA VAL A 11 -15.66 31.37 21.82
C VAL A 11 -16.64 30.21 21.72
N ALA A 12 -17.81 30.36 22.36
CA ALA A 12 -18.91 29.44 22.20
C ALA A 12 -19.64 29.71 20.88
N LEU A 13 -19.47 28.83 19.89
CA LEU A 13 -20.27 28.85 18.66
C LEU A 13 -21.62 28.17 18.92
N ILE A 14 -22.59 28.97 19.35
CA ILE A 14 -23.99 28.56 19.49
C ILE A 14 -24.62 28.57 18.09
N PHE A 15 -24.87 27.39 17.51
CA PHE A 15 -25.76 27.29 16.36
C PHE A 15 -27.21 27.47 16.79
N SER A 16 -27.80 28.59 16.38
CA SER A 16 -29.20 28.91 16.65
C SER A 16 -30.14 28.12 15.73
N LEU A 17 -30.93 27.21 16.32
CA LEU A 17 -32.10 26.64 15.67
C LEU A 17 -33.16 27.74 15.44
N ALA A 18 -33.21 28.25 14.21
CA ALA A 18 -34.27 29.15 13.75
C ALA A 18 -35.44 28.33 13.19
N ALA A 19 -36.42 28.03 14.05
CA ALA A 19 -37.69 27.48 13.59
C ALA A 19 -38.56 28.60 13.00
N CYS A 20 -38.60 28.70 11.67
CA CYS A 20 -39.60 29.49 10.94
C CYS A 20 -40.24 28.64 9.84
N SER A 21 -41.56 28.47 9.96
CA SER A 21 -42.42 27.87 8.94
C SER A 21 -42.49 28.76 7.69
N GLY A 22 -42.21 28.19 6.52
CA GLY A 22 -42.42 28.80 5.22
C GLY A 22 -42.06 27.79 4.13
N GLU A 23 -42.99 27.55 3.21
CA GLU A 23 -42.77 26.70 2.03
C GLU A 23 -41.76 27.35 1.06
N ASP A 24 -41.23 26.55 0.13
CA ASP A 24 -40.22 26.84 -0.92
C ASP A 24 -38.76 26.53 -0.57
N ALA A 25 -38.44 25.23 -0.54
CA ALA A 25 -37.07 24.73 -0.71
C ALA A 25 -36.72 24.64 -2.22
N PRO A 26 -35.44 24.84 -2.63
CA PRO A 26 -35.04 24.67 -4.02
C PRO A 26 -35.16 23.20 -4.44
N ASN A 27 -35.49 22.99 -5.72
CA ASN A 27 -35.73 21.69 -6.33
C ASN A 27 -34.57 20.69 -6.09
N ASP A 28 -34.77 19.75 -5.17
CA ASP A 28 -33.99 18.53 -5.07
C ASP A 28 -34.56 17.53 -6.09
N THR A 29 -34.19 17.70 -7.36
CA THR A 29 -34.59 16.78 -8.43
C THR A 29 -33.85 15.47 -8.26
N LYS A 30 -34.40 14.57 -7.44
CA LYS A 30 -34.01 13.15 -7.38
C LYS A 30 -33.93 12.63 -8.82
N ALA A 31 -32.74 12.14 -9.20
CA ALA A 31 -32.52 11.56 -10.52
C ALA A 31 -33.54 10.42 -10.76
N ASP A 32 -34.14 10.41 -11.95
CA ASP A 32 -35.20 9.48 -12.28
C ASP A 32 -34.65 8.25 -13.01
N TYR A 33 -34.49 7.17 -12.26
CA TYR A 33 -34.03 5.88 -12.76
C TYR A 33 -35.18 4.89 -12.95
N SER A 34 -36.43 5.37 -13.02
CA SER A 34 -37.63 4.52 -13.11
C SER A 34 -37.55 3.49 -14.23
N GLY A 35 -37.73 2.22 -13.89
CA GLY A 35 -37.72 1.10 -14.83
C GLY A 35 -36.33 0.68 -15.33
N GLN A 36 -35.25 1.17 -14.73
CA GLN A 36 -33.87 0.86 -15.15
C GLN A 36 -33.22 -0.22 -14.27
N THR A 37 -32.28 -0.95 -14.86
CA THR A 37 -31.29 -1.76 -14.12
C THR A 37 -29.94 -1.07 -14.25
N LEU A 38 -29.32 -0.76 -13.13
CA LEU A 38 -28.06 -0.03 -13.04
C LEU A 38 -26.99 -0.89 -12.38
N THR A 39 -25.72 -0.68 -12.72
CA THR A 39 -24.61 -1.25 -11.96
C THR A 39 -23.77 -0.14 -11.34
N GLY A 40 -23.32 -0.30 -10.11
CA GLY A 40 -22.42 0.67 -9.47
C GLY A 40 -21.63 0.11 -8.30
N ASN A 41 -20.48 0.72 -8.03
CA ASN A 41 -19.59 0.45 -6.90
C ASN A 41 -20.01 1.33 -5.71
N VAL A 42 -20.18 0.77 -4.51
CA VAL A 42 -20.64 1.52 -3.32
C VAL A 42 -19.54 2.42 -2.77
N THR A 43 -19.78 3.73 -2.77
CA THR A 43 -18.84 4.75 -2.27
C THR A 43 -19.23 5.34 -0.92
N GLN A 44 -20.50 5.18 -0.49
CA GLN A 44 -20.98 5.62 0.83
C GLN A 44 -22.19 4.78 1.28
N ILE A 45 -22.32 4.56 2.59
CA ILE A 45 -23.49 3.93 3.21
C ILE A 45 -23.98 4.82 4.38
N ASP A 46 -25.29 5.05 4.46
CA ASP A 46 -25.99 5.70 5.57
C ASP A 46 -27.30 4.93 5.88
N GLY A 47 -27.21 3.93 6.75
CA GLY A 47 -28.31 3.03 7.06
C GLY A 47 -28.77 2.22 5.84
N SER A 48 -30.01 2.43 5.39
CA SER A 48 -30.55 1.82 4.17
C SER A 48 -30.13 2.54 2.88
N LYS A 49 -29.46 3.70 2.97
CA LYS A 49 -29.09 4.49 1.80
C LYS A 49 -27.67 4.16 1.37
N VAL A 50 -27.48 3.94 0.08
CA VAL A 50 -26.18 3.76 -0.54
C VAL A 50 -25.96 4.84 -1.59
N THR A 51 -24.74 5.38 -1.65
CA THR A 51 -24.26 6.12 -2.82
C THR A 51 -23.37 5.18 -3.62
N VAL A 52 -23.61 5.08 -4.92
CA VAL A 52 -22.79 4.28 -5.84
C VAL A 52 -22.18 5.17 -6.92
N LEU A 53 -20.96 4.82 -7.35
CA LEU A 53 -20.38 5.27 -8.60
C LEU A 53 -20.89 4.32 -9.71
N LEU A 54 -21.72 4.83 -10.61
CA LEU A 54 -22.33 4.05 -11.69
C LEU A 54 -21.29 3.59 -12.70
N GLY A 55 -21.53 2.44 -13.31
CA GLY A 55 -20.63 1.82 -14.28
C GLY A 55 -21.30 0.69 -15.04
N THR A 56 -20.50 -0.06 -15.83
CA THR A 56 -20.99 -1.16 -16.65
C THR A 56 -20.44 -2.51 -16.18
N LEU A 57 -21.27 -3.55 -16.30
CA LEU A 57 -20.90 -4.95 -16.04
C LEU A 57 -20.83 -5.70 -17.39
N ASN A 58 -19.68 -6.28 -17.71
CA ASN A 58 -19.49 -7.07 -18.93
C ASN A 58 -19.30 -8.56 -18.58
N GLU A 59 -20.11 -9.45 -19.18
CA GLU A 59 -19.90 -10.90 -19.14
C GLU A 59 -18.89 -11.32 -20.23
N MET A 60 -17.82 -12.05 -19.87
CA MET A 60 -16.99 -12.75 -20.87
C MET A 60 -17.50 -14.17 -21.13
N GLN A 61 -18.02 -14.42 -22.33
CA GLN A 61 -18.25 -15.77 -22.84
C GLN A 61 -16.98 -16.32 -23.52
N ARG A 62 -16.57 -17.53 -23.14
CA ARG A 62 -15.70 -18.40 -23.95
C ARG A 62 -16.59 -19.35 -24.75
N ASP A 63 -16.20 -19.68 -25.98
CA ASP A 63 -16.78 -20.84 -26.67
C ASP A 63 -16.05 -22.15 -26.28
N GLU A 64 -16.65 -23.28 -26.66
CA GLU A 64 -16.16 -24.64 -26.32
C GLU A 64 -14.79 -25.00 -26.93
N SER A 65 -14.14 -24.10 -27.69
CA SER A 65 -12.78 -24.29 -28.23
C SER A 65 -11.67 -23.66 -27.38
N GLY A 66 -12.02 -22.83 -26.40
CA GLY A 66 -11.06 -22.24 -25.44
C GLY A 66 -10.30 -21.00 -25.91
N GLN A 67 -10.54 -20.53 -27.14
CA GLN A 67 -9.97 -19.30 -27.69
C GLN A 67 -10.93 -18.11 -27.47
N PRO A 68 -10.45 -16.87 -27.19
CA PRO A 68 -11.34 -15.70 -27.15
C PRO A 68 -11.93 -15.40 -28.54
N PRO A 69 -13.19 -14.92 -28.63
CA PRO A 69 -13.86 -14.72 -29.91
C PRO A 69 -13.21 -13.61 -30.73
N GLU A 70 -13.09 -13.82 -32.05
CA GLU A 70 -12.63 -12.79 -32.98
C GLU A 70 -13.62 -11.62 -33.04
N ILE A 71 -13.12 -10.40 -32.89
CA ILE A 71 -13.89 -9.17 -33.08
C ILE A 71 -14.28 -9.06 -34.56
N PRO A 72 -15.56 -8.78 -34.92
CA PRO A 72 -15.99 -8.67 -36.32
C PRO A 72 -15.27 -7.54 -37.05
N ASN A 73 -14.27 -7.91 -37.87
CA ASN A 73 -13.48 -6.92 -38.60
C ASN A 73 -14.27 -6.38 -39.80
N GLY A 74 -14.34 -5.05 -39.93
CA GLY A 74 -15.05 -4.36 -41.01
C GLY A 74 -14.47 -4.66 -42.40
N GLN A 75 -15.31 -4.55 -43.43
CA GLN A 75 -14.98 -4.94 -44.81
C GLN A 75 -13.92 -4.04 -45.48
N HIS A 76 -13.32 -4.59 -46.56
CA HIS A 76 -12.45 -3.98 -47.58
C HIS A 76 -10.94 -3.92 -47.25
N THR A 77 -10.01 -4.34 -48.13
CA THR A 77 -10.13 -5.03 -49.44
C THR A 77 -8.84 -5.80 -49.75
N ALA A 78 -8.89 -6.79 -50.64
CA ALA A 78 -7.73 -7.56 -51.07
C ALA A 78 -6.78 -6.76 -51.99
N ASP A 79 -5.47 -6.91 -51.78
CA ASP A 79 -4.57 -7.52 -52.75
C ASP A 79 -3.26 -7.94 -52.03
N GLY A 80 -2.71 -9.11 -52.38
CA GLY A 80 -1.72 -9.79 -51.53
C GLY A 80 -0.30 -9.84 -52.10
N GLN A 81 0.66 -10.22 -51.25
CA GLN A 81 1.86 -10.96 -51.62
C GLN A 81 2.44 -11.70 -50.41
N ALA A 82 3.00 -12.88 -50.64
CA ALA A 82 3.48 -13.77 -49.58
C ALA A 82 4.85 -13.34 -49.01
N GLN A 83 5.10 -13.66 -47.74
CA GLN A 83 6.42 -13.57 -47.10
C GLN A 83 6.91 -14.97 -46.69
N PRO A 84 8.24 -15.25 -46.68
CA PRO A 84 8.77 -16.61 -46.53
C PRO A 84 9.31 -16.93 -45.12
N GLU A 85 9.44 -18.23 -44.85
CA GLU A 85 10.01 -18.81 -43.62
C GLU A 85 11.51 -18.52 -43.45
N MET A 86 11.98 -18.53 -42.20
CA MET A 86 13.41 -18.42 -41.83
C MET A 86 13.92 -19.74 -41.20
N PRO A 87 15.21 -20.11 -41.36
CA PRO A 87 15.72 -21.44 -40.99
C PRO A 87 16.66 -21.48 -39.76
N ASP A 88 16.72 -22.67 -39.13
CA ASP A 88 17.63 -23.04 -38.03
C ASP A 88 19.13 -22.97 -38.36
N LYS A 89 19.97 -22.84 -37.32
CA LYS A 89 21.43 -23.11 -37.38
C LYS A 89 22.02 -23.67 -36.08
N ASP A 90 22.80 -24.74 -36.24
CA ASP A 90 23.68 -25.35 -35.23
C ASP A 90 24.91 -24.49 -34.84
N LEU A 91 25.53 -24.84 -33.71
CA LEU A 91 26.88 -24.42 -33.30
C LEU A 91 27.71 -25.64 -32.79
N PRO A 92 29.02 -25.76 -33.12
CA PRO A 92 29.80 -26.97 -32.87
C PRO A 92 30.77 -26.90 -31.67
N ASN A 93 31.21 -28.08 -31.23
CA ASN A 93 32.09 -28.35 -30.08
C ASN A 93 33.59 -28.38 -30.44
N GLN A 94 34.49 -27.88 -29.57
CA GLN A 94 35.94 -28.21 -29.59
C GLN A 94 36.59 -28.24 -28.19
N THR A 95 37.66 -29.03 -28.08
CA THR A 95 38.32 -29.51 -26.85
C THR A 95 39.73 -28.96 -26.62
N GLY A 96 40.17 -28.87 -25.35
CA GLY A 96 41.60 -28.85 -24.97
C GLY A 96 41.88 -28.22 -23.59
N GLY A 97 42.75 -28.81 -22.76
CA GLY A 97 43.05 -28.25 -21.42
C GLY A 97 44.34 -28.76 -20.76
N VAL A 98 44.72 -28.09 -19.66
CA VAL A 98 45.69 -28.39 -18.56
C VAL A 98 45.57 -27.23 -17.53
N SER A 99 45.89 -27.33 -16.23
CA SER A 99 46.51 -28.37 -15.39
C SER A 99 45.87 -28.39 -13.97
N ALA A 100 46.53 -28.99 -12.97
CA ALA A 100 46.09 -29.14 -11.58
C ALA A 100 46.83 -28.27 -10.54
N GLU A 101 46.21 -27.99 -9.39
CA GLU A 101 46.60 -28.56 -8.09
C GLU A 101 45.48 -28.43 -7.02
N GLU A 102 45.39 -29.40 -6.12
CA GLU A 102 44.32 -29.57 -5.11
C GLU A 102 44.96 -30.01 -3.78
N PRO A 103 44.24 -29.94 -2.64
CA PRO A 103 44.20 -31.13 -1.79
C PRO A 103 42.83 -31.43 -1.13
N SER A 104 42.09 -32.42 -1.67
CA SER A 104 41.81 -33.76 -1.07
C SER A 104 41.73 -33.88 0.46
N ILE A 105 40.85 -34.63 1.16
CA ILE A 105 39.92 -35.78 0.91
C ILE A 105 38.97 -35.91 2.17
N PRO A 106 37.97 -36.83 2.32
CA PRO A 106 37.67 -38.06 1.56
C PRO A 106 36.20 -38.32 1.12
N ILE A 107 36.05 -39.40 0.35
CA ILE A 107 34.87 -39.87 -0.40
C ILE A 107 33.95 -40.80 0.41
N GLY A 108 32.65 -40.76 0.13
CA GLY A 108 31.71 -41.88 0.30
C GLY A 108 30.72 -41.94 -0.87
N GLN A 109 30.72 -43.03 -1.64
CA GLN A 109 29.75 -43.27 -2.73
C GLN A 109 28.46 -43.90 -2.18
N GLU A 110 27.29 -43.50 -2.69
CA GLU A 110 26.58 -44.18 -3.80
C GLU A 110 25.36 -43.34 -4.22
N GLY A 111 24.96 -43.45 -5.50
CA GLY A 111 24.02 -42.51 -6.12
C GLY A 111 22.55 -42.90 -5.97
N GLN A 112 21.68 -41.90 -6.00
CA GLN A 112 20.23 -42.07 -6.21
C GLN A 112 19.72 -41.04 -7.23
N THR A 113 18.85 -41.50 -8.13
CA THR A 113 18.12 -40.69 -9.11
C THR A 113 17.05 -39.82 -8.45
N PRO A 114 16.65 -38.69 -9.08
CA PRO A 114 15.53 -37.88 -8.59
C PRO A 114 14.21 -38.70 -8.57
N PRO A 115 13.29 -38.45 -7.63
CA PRO A 115 11.99 -39.13 -7.57
C PRO A 115 11.05 -38.73 -8.71
N GLU A 116 10.22 -39.67 -9.17
CA GLU A 116 9.16 -39.47 -10.15
C GLU A 116 7.94 -38.75 -9.55
N MET A 117 7.16 -38.07 -10.39
CA MET A 117 5.85 -37.51 -10.03
C MET A 117 4.83 -38.62 -9.74
N PRO A 118 3.93 -38.47 -8.75
CA PRO A 118 2.78 -39.36 -8.58
C PRO A 118 1.67 -39.07 -9.59
N ASP A 119 1.16 -40.12 -10.25
CA ASP A 119 -0.02 -40.07 -11.14
C ASP A 119 -1.36 -39.96 -10.36
N ASP A 120 -2.32 -39.29 -11.02
CA ASP A 120 -3.79 -39.32 -10.89
C ASP A 120 -4.49 -39.89 -9.64
N GLN A 121 -5.36 -39.05 -9.05
CA GLN A 121 -6.63 -39.50 -8.45
C GLN A 121 -7.84 -38.77 -9.09
N PRO A 122 -9.00 -39.45 -9.20
CA PRO A 122 -10.04 -39.02 -10.13
C PRO A 122 -11.06 -38.03 -9.56
N GLY A 123 -11.42 -37.05 -10.39
CA GLY A 123 -12.78 -36.48 -10.43
C GLY A 123 -13.14 -35.45 -9.35
N LYS A 124 -12.69 -34.20 -9.53
CA LYS A 124 -13.51 -33.02 -9.18
C LYS A 124 -14.11 -32.43 -10.46
N GLN A 125 -15.40 -32.08 -10.41
CA GLN A 125 -16.03 -31.34 -11.49
C GLN A 125 -15.38 -29.96 -11.60
N ILE A 126 -15.04 -29.55 -12.81
CA ILE A 126 -14.71 -28.15 -13.12
C ILE A 126 -16.04 -27.41 -13.15
N SER A 127 -16.20 -26.38 -12.32
CA SER A 127 -17.32 -25.45 -12.37
C SER A 127 -17.07 -24.38 -13.44
N ASP A 128 -18.05 -24.16 -14.31
CA ASP A 128 -18.07 -23.02 -15.24
C ASP A 128 -18.24 -21.71 -14.44
N GLU A 129 -17.12 -21.10 -14.04
CA GLU A 129 -17.13 -19.79 -13.41
C GLU A 129 -17.28 -18.69 -14.46
N ARG A 130 -18.45 -18.03 -14.46
CA ARG A 130 -18.67 -16.80 -15.23
C ARG A 130 -17.78 -15.68 -14.68
N LYS A 131 -17.10 -14.97 -15.60
CA LYS A 131 -16.30 -13.79 -15.28
C LYS A 131 -17.04 -12.53 -15.69
N ASP A 132 -17.70 -11.93 -14.70
CA ASP A 132 -18.21 -10.57 -14.77
C ASP A 132 -17.03 -9.60 -14.53
N ILE A 133 -16.95 -8.49 -15.27
CA ILE A 133 -16.00 -7.38 -15.04
C ILE A 133 -16.77 -6.08 -14.90
N PHE A 134 -16.49 -5.30 -13.86
CA PHE A 134 -17.08 -3.98 -13.63
C PHE A 134 -16.11 -2.88 -14.08
N MET A 135 -16.63 -1.89 -14.80
CA MET A 135 -15.92 -0.67 -15.18
C MET A 135 -16.67 0.53 -14.60
N ALA A 136 -16.04 1.23 -13.65
CA ALA A 136 -16.59 2.46 -13.09
C ALA A 136 -16.68 3.57 -14.16
N GLY A 137 -17.78 4.32 -14.16
CA GLY A 137 -17.94 5.58 -14.86
C GLY A 137 -17.66 6.77 -13.95
N GLU A 138 -18.15 7.95 -14.34
CA GLU A 138 -17.95 9.22 -13.62
C GLU A 138 -19.21 9.71 -12.88
N GLU A 139 -20.38 9.08 -13.10
CA GLU A 139 -21.66 9.50 -12.53
C GLU A 139 -21.92 8.81 -11.18
N SER A 140 -22.29 9.58 -10.14
CA SER A 140 -22.70 9.03 -8.85
C SER A 140 -24.21 9.15 -8.63
N ALA A 141 -24.79 8.13 -8.01
CA ALA A 141 -26.23 8.02 -7.76
C ALA A 141 -26.50 7.49 -6.34
N ALA A 142 -27.54 8.02 -5.69
CA ALA A 142 -27.94 7.61 -4.34
C ALA A 142 -29.27 6.85 -4.36
N PHE A 143 -29.31 5.70 -3.69
CA PHE A 143 -30.45 4.79 -3.63
C PHE A 143 -30.83 4.51 -2.18
N ASP A 144 -32.13 4.55 -1.88
CA ASP A 144 -32.67 4.03 -0.62
C ASP A 144 -33.14 2.60 -0.85
N LEU A 145 -32.50 1.65 -0.17
CA LEU A 145 -32.72 0.22 -0.32
C LEU A 145 -33.82 -0.31 0.61
N THR A 146 -34.55 0.58 1.31
CA THR A 146 -35.65 0.21 2.20
C THR A 146 -36.71 -0.61 1.47
N GLY A 147 -36.85 -1.89 1.82
CA GLY A 147 -37.83 -2.80 1.22
C GLY A 147 -37.42 -3.39 -0.13
N ALA A 148 -36.17 -3.19 -0.56
CA ALA A 148 -35.59 -3.95 -1.66
C ALA A 148 -35.31 -5.40 -1.22
N ALA A 149 -35.48 -6.36 -2.15
CA ALA A 149 -34.97 -7.71 -1.95
C ALA A 149 -33.46 -7.72 -2.22
N ILE A 150 -32.65 -8.13 -1.24
CA ILE A 150 -31.20 -8.18 -1.40
C ILE A 150 -30.80 -9.62 -1.69
N LYS A 151 -29.92 -9.78 -2.69
CA LYS A 151 -29.33 -11.04 -3.10
C LYS A 151 -27.83 -10.92 -3.16
N VAL A 152 -27.17 -12.04 -2.93
CA VAL A 152 -25.72 -12.19 -3.08
C VAL A 152 -25.47 -13.21 -4.18
N GLU A 153 -24.77 -12.79 -5.23
CA GLU A 153 -24.34 -13.65 -6.35
C GLU A 153 -22.84 -13.91 -6.30
N SER A 154 -22.46 -15.19 -6.39
CA SER A 154 -21.08 -15.65 -6.53
C SER A 154 -20.99 -16.66 -7.66
N GLY A 155 -20.34 -16.28 -8.76
CA GLY A 155 -20.28 -17.07 -9.99
C GLY A 155 -21.68 -17.32 -10.59
N ALA A 156 -22.13 -18.58 -10.57
CA ALA A 156 -23.45 -18.99 -11.05
C ALA A 156 -24.50 -19.15 -9.93
N GLU A 157 -24.11 -19.02 -8.66
CA GLU A 157 -25.01 -19.19 -7.51
C GLU A 157 -25.54 -17.84 -7.01
N SER A 158 -26.82 -17.81 -6.64
CA SER A 158 -27.52 -16.65 -6.10
C SER A 158 -28.27 -17.05 -4.83
N LYS A 159 -28.04 -16.36 -3.72
CA LYS A 159 -28.71 -16.57 -2.43
C LYS A 159 -29.37 -15.28 -1.94
N ASP A 160 -30.37 -15.40 -1.06
CA ASP A 160 -30.93 -14.25 -0.36
C ASP A 160 -29.88 -13.64 0.59
N GLY A 161 -29.87 -12.31 0.70
CA GLY A 161 -28.95 -11.53 1.54
C GLY A 161 -29.66 -10.37 2.25
N SER A 162 -28.86 -9.45 2.79
CA SER A 162 -29.27 -8.39 3.69
C SER A 162 -28.47 -7.10 3.46
N LEU A 163 -28.83 -6.00 4.14
CA LEU A 163 -28.05 -4.76 4.09
C LEU A 163 -26.64 -4.92 4.66
N GLU A 164 -26.41 -5.92 5.50
CA GLU A 164 -25.09 -6.24 6.09
C GLU A 164 -24.15 -6.89 5.07
N ASP A 165 -24.69 -7.47 3.99
CA ASP A 165 -23.92 -8.00 2.86
C ASP A 165 -23.46 -6.90 1.87
N ILE A 166 -23.82 -5.63 2.12
CA ILE A 166 -23.42 -4.48 1.30
C ILE A 166 -22.38 -3.66 2.07
N ALA A 167 -21.12 -3.78 1.65
CA ALA A 167 -20.00 -2.97 2.13
C ALA A 167 -19.67 -1.82 1.17
N ILE A 168 -18.85 -0.87 1.64
CA ILE A 168 -18.09 0.00 0.72
C ILE A 168 -17.32 -0.88 -0.28
N ASP A 169 -17.17 -0.38 -1.49
CA ASP A 169 -16.62 -1.05 -2.67
C ASP A 169 -17.39 -2.22 -3.27
N SER A 170 -18.52 -2.63 -2.67
CA SER A 170 -19.40 -3.66 -3.25
C SER A 170 -19.91 -3.25 -4.63
N ILE A 171 -19.89 -4.19 -5.59
CA ILE A 171 -20.56 -4.00 -6.88
C ILE A 171 -22.02 -4.41 -6.75
N LEU A 172 -22.92 -3.47 -6.96
CA LEU A 172 -24.36 -3.67 -6.90
C LEU A 172 -24.97 -3.62 -8.30
N VAL A 173 -25.77 -4.62 -8.66
CA VAL A 173 -26.78 -4.50 -9.72
C VAL A 173 -28.10 -4.12 -9.06
N ILE A 174 -28.59 -2.92 -9.38
CA ILE A 174 -29.73 -2.27 -8.73
C ILE A 174 -30.88 -2.21 -9.73
N GLU A 175 -31.98 -2.90 -9.44
CA GLU A 175 -33.22 -2.83 -10.21
C GLU A 175 -34.15 -1.76 -9.62
N VAL A 176 -34.60 -0.82 -10.45
CA VAL A 176 -35.46 0.29 -10.04
C VAL A 176 -36.84 0.17 -10.71
N ARG A 177 -37.90 0.22 -9.90
CA ARG A 177 -39.30 0.16 -10.35
C ARG A 177 -39.74 1.44 -11.07
N ASP A 178 -40.89 1.37 -11.75
CA ASP A 178 -41.54 2.51 -12.43
C ASP A 178 -41.92 3.70 -11.50
N ASP A 179 -41.84 3.53 -10.18
CA ASP A 179 -42.06 4.58 -9.17
C ASP A 179 -40.75 5.14 -8.55
N ASN A 180 -39.61 4.85 -9.19
CA ASN A 180 -38.27 5.21 -8.76
C ASN A 180 -37.89 4.66 -7.35
N THR A 181 -38.47 3.52 -6.95
CA THR A 181 -38.06 2.74 -5.76
C THR A 181 -37.23 1.52 -6.17
N VAL A 182 -36.27 1.11 -5.35
CA VAL A 182 -35.46 -0.09 -5.62
C VAL A 182 -36.28 -1.36 -5.38
N SER A 183 -36.33 -2.27 -6.34
CA SER A 183 -36.95 -3.60 -6.19
C SER A 183 -36.00 -4.66 -5.69
N THR A 184 -34.82 -4.72 -6.30
CA THR A 184 -33.84 -5.77 -6.07
C THR A 184 -32.46 -5.13 -6.06
N VAL A 185 -31.62 -5.60 -5.14
CA VAL A 185 -30.18 -5.34 -5.17
C VAL A 185 -29.48 -6.68 -5.21
N THR A 186 -28.69 -6.91 -6.24
CA THR A 186 -27.80 -8.07 -6.33
C THR A 186 -26.37 -7.60 -6.09
N VAL A 187 -25.79 -8.04 -4.96
CA VAL A 187 -24.37 -7.89 -4.68
C VAL A 187 -23.60 -8.88 -5.54
N LYS A 188 -22.70 -8.40 -6.38
CA LYS A 188 -21.89 -9.19 -7.31
C LYS A 188 -20.51 -9.48 -6.72
N PHE A 189 -20.25 -10.75 -6.39
CA PHE A 189 -18.88 -11.22 -6.15
C PHE A 189 -18.19 -11.48 -7.49
N MET A 190 -17.20 -10.66 -7.79
CA MET A 190 -16.57 -10.59 -9.11
C MET A 190 -15.51 -11.68 -9.27
N GLY A 191 -15.76 -12.64 -10.18
CA GLY A 191 -14.89 -13.77 -10.52
C GLY A 191 -13.58 -13.40 -11.23
N MET A 192 -12.73 -12.61 -10.56
CA MET A 192 -11.31 -12.35 -10.80
C MET A 192 -10.86 -12.20 -12.28
N GLY A 193 -10.75 -10.96 -12.72
CA GLY A 193 -9.70 -10.52 -13.63
C GLY A 193 -8.88 -9.43 -12.94
N GLY A 194 -7.80 -9.80 -12.24
CA GLY A 194 -7.02 -8.87 -11.40
C GLY A 194 -6.69 -9.35 -9.99
N ASN A 195 -6.61 -10.66 -9.75
CA ASN A 195 -5.99 -11.27 -8.56
C ASN A 195 -5.56 -12.71 -8.94
N PRO A 196 -4.38 -13.21 -8.53
CA PRO A 196 -3.96 -14.58 -8.76
C PRO A 196 -3.71 -15.38 -7.46
N ALA A 197 -4.72 -15.54 -6.60
CA ALA A 197 -4.71 -16.59 -5.58
C ALA A 197 -6.10 -16.91 -5.02
N GLY A 198 -6.30 -18.16 -4.62
CA GLY A 198 -7.39 -18.53 -3.73
C GLY A 198 -7.14 -17.98 -2.33
N PHE A 199 -7.51 -16.72 -2.10
CA PHE A 199 -7.69 -16.16 -0.77
C PHE A 199 -9.18 -16.10 -0.47
N GLY A 200 -9.55 -16.51 0.75
CA GLY A 200 -10.93 -16.41 1.19
C GLY A 200 -11.36 -14.96 1.18
N ILE A 201 -12.53 -14.70 0.59
CA ILE A 201 -13.32 -13.53 0.95
C ILE A 201 -13.56 -13.58 2.46
N GLY A 202 -12.77 -12.80 3.22
CA GLY A 202 -13.04 -12.56 4.62
C GLY A 202 -14.46 -12.03 4.73
N SER A 203 -15.34 -12.83 5.33
CA SER A 203 -16.62 -12.33 5.82
C SER A 203 -16.34 -11.06 6.64
N GLY A 204 -17.10 -9.99 6.45
CA GLY A 204 -16.90 -8.69 7.13
C GLY A 204 -17.00 -8.71 8.66
N GLU A 205 -17.08 -9.90 9.25
CA GLU A 205 -16.87 -10.21 10.66
C GLU A 205 -15.40 -9.97 11.06
N VAL A 206 -15.21 -9.13 12.06
CA VAL A 206 -13.90 -8.84 12.67
C VAL A 206 -13.51 -10.03 13.56
N ILE A 207 -12.67 -10.92 13.05
CA ILE A 207 -12.20 -12.11 13.78
C ILE A 207 -10.93 -11.76 14.56
N GLN A 208 -11.05 -11.71 15.89
CA GLN A 208 -9.93 -11.45 16.81
C GLN A 208 -9.31 -12.72 17.42
N GLY A 209 -9.89 -13.90 17.14
CA GLY A 209 -9.49 -15.16 17.74
C GLY A 209 -9.87 -15.27 19.23
N THR A 210 -9.29 -16.25 19.93
CA THR A 210 -9.43 -16.44 21.38
C THR A 210 -8.32 -15.71 22.15
N SER A 211 -8.29 -15.83 23.48
CA SER A 211 -7.24 -15.24 24.31
C SER A 211 -6.94 -16.14 25.51
N ALA A 212 -5.65 -16.39 25.74
CA ALA A 212 -5.18 -17.14 26.92
C ALA A 212 -5.32 -16.32 28.21
N ASN A 213 -5.16 -14.99 28.12
CA ASN A 213 -5.22 -14.05 29.23
C ASN A 213 -5.92 -12.77 28.78
N THR A 214 -7.10 -12.47 29.31
CA THR A 214 -7.86 -11.24 29.02
C THR A 214 -7.91 -10.33 30.24
N LEU A 215 -7.67 -9.03 30.04
CA LEU A 215 -7.86 -7.97 31.02
C LEU A 215 -9.01 -7.07 30.54
N ASP A 216 -10.14 -7.15 31.23
CA ASP A 216 -11.43 -6.51 30.90
C ASP A 216 -11.88 -5.46 31.95
N SER A 217 -10.97 -5.07 32.84
CA SER A 217 -11.19 -4.06 33.88
C SER A 217 -9.91 -3.30 34.20
N ASP A 218 -10.06 -2.07 34.70
CA ASP A 218 -8.93 -1.17 34.96
C ASP A 218 -7.96 -1.73 36.02
N ASP A 219 -6.66 -1.84 35.69
CA ASP A 219 -5.66 -2.42 36.58
C ASP A 219 -4.24 -1.84 36.41
N ASN A 220 -3.36 -2.13 37.39
CA ASN A 220 -1.95 -1.74 37.41
C ASN A 220 -1.13 -2.98 37.78
N ILE A 221 -0.48 -3.58 36.79
CA ILE A 221 0.18 -4.89 36.91
C ILE A 221 1.68 -4.71 36.67
N SER A 222 2.51 -5.27 37.56
CA SER A 222 3.96 -5.36 37.37
C SER A 222 4.46 -6.80 37.41
N ASP A 223 5.70 -7.02 36.95
CA ASP A 223 6.49 -8.25 37.18
C ASP A 223 5.81 -9.58 36.76
N THR A 224 4.86 -9.50 35.83
CA THR A 224 3.96 -10.62 35.48
C THR A 224 4.27 -11.16 34.09
N SER A 225 4.17 -12.48 33.94
CA SER A 225 4.38 -13.16 32.66
C SER A 225 3.07 -13.72 32.10
N TYR A 226 2.80 -13.43 30.83
CA TYR A 226 1.67 -13.96 30.06
C TYR A 226 2.20 -14.80 28.89
N SER A 227 1.52 -15.90 28.56
CA SER A 227 1.96 -16.77 27.47
C SER A 227 0.80 -17.50 26.79
N SER A 228 1.03 -17.87 25.53
CA SER A 228 0.17 -18.74 24.73
C SER A 228 0.99 -19.59 23.75
N THR A 229 0.44 -20.76 23.42
CA THR A 229 0.83 -21.63 22.30
C THR A 229 -0.37 -21.97 21.40
N GLY A 230 -1.54 -21.39 21.65
CA GLY A 230 -2.79 -21.74 20.99
C GLY A 230 -2.89 -21.23 19.56
N ASP A 231 -3.63 -21.96 18.73
CA ASP A 231 -4.00 -21.54 17.39
C ASP A 231 -5.06 -20.43 17.48
N ASP A 232 -4.92 -19.40 16.64
CA ASP A 232 -5.77 -18.20 16.62
C ASP A 232 -6.03 -17.58 18.02
N GLU A 233 -5.03 -17.55 18.90
CA GLU A 233 -5.16 -17.14 20.31
C GLU A 233 -4.20 -15.99 20.64
N ASN A 234 -4.63 -14.94 21.35
CA ASN A 234 -3.70 -13.93 21.89
C ASN A 234 -3.03 -14.42 23.17
N ALA A 235 -1.73 -14.13 23.37
CA ALA A 235 -1.08 -14.39 24.65
C ALA A 235 -1.60 -13.46 25.76
N LEU A 236 -1.83 -12.18 25.43
CA LEU A 236 -2.49 -11.19 26.27
C LEU A 236 -3.46 -10.33 25.44
N ARG A 237 -4.70 -10.16 25.91
CA ARG A 237 -5.70 -9.25 25.35
C ARG A 237 -6.13 -8.24 26.40
N ILE A 238 -6.22 -6.96 26.02
CA ILE A 238 -6.84 -5.90 26.82
C ILE A 238 -8.11 -5.46 26.08
N ASP A 239 -9.26 -5.54 26.75
CA ASP A 239 -10.58 -5.35 26.16
C ASP A 239 -11.34 -4.25 26.90
N GLY A 240 -11.47 -3.07 26.28
CA GLY A 240 -12.27 -1.95 26.82
C GLY A 240 -11.79 -1.35 28.15
N ALA A 241 -10.60 -1.69 28.62
CA ALA A 241 -10.08 -1.34 29.94
C ALA A 241 -8.90 -0.35 29.92
N ILE A 242 -8.68 0.36 31.03
CA ILE A 242 -7.50 1.21 31.27
C ILE A 242 -6.46 0.42 32.07
N VAL A 243 -5.40 -0.07 31.42
CA VAL A 243 -4.43 -0.98 32.04
C VAL A 243 -3.01 -0.41 31.97
N ASN A 244 -2.33 -0.38 33.11
CA ASN A 244 -0.90 -0.08 33.20
C ASN A 244 -0.10 -1.38 33.42
N LEU A 245 0.90 -1.62 32.58
CA LEU A 245 1.74 -2.81 32.53
C LEU A 245 3.21 -2.40 32.65
N GLU A 246 3.92 -2.84 33.69
CA GLU A 246 5.32 -2.46 33.96
C GLU A 246 6.20 -3.69 34.22
N GLU A 247 7.37 -3.79 33.57
CA GLU A 247 8.31 -4.93 33.74
C GLU A 247 7.68 -6.31 33.45
N ILE A 248 6.64 -6.34 32.60
CA ILE A 248 5.95 -7.59 32.20
C ILE A 248 6.71 -8.36 31.11
N THR A 249 6.42 -9.65 30.99
CA THR A 249 6.86 -10.50 29.87
C THR A 249 5.65 -11.10 29.14
N VAL A 250 5.64 -11.08 27.81
CA VAL A 250 4.56 -11.66 26.99
C VAL A 250 5.15 -12.59 25.93
N GLU A 251 4.70 -13.85 25.89
CA GLU A 251 5.28 -14.91 25.07
C GLU A 251 4.22 -15.63 24.22
N LYS A 252 4.05 -15.24 22.94
CA LYS A 252 3.34 -16.05 21.95
C LYS A 252 4.30 -17.04 21.30
N SER A 253 4.56 -18.14 22.00
CA SER A 253 5.65 -19.07 21.65
C SER A 253 5.37 -20.00 20.45
N GLY A 254 4.11 -20.09 20.01
CA GLY A 254 3.69 -20.86 18.84
C GLY A 254 2.17 -20.80 18.63
N GLY A 255 1.65 -21.60 17.69
CA GLY A 255 0.24 -21.66 17.30
C GLY A 255 0.05 -21.27 15.83
N GLU A 256 -0.82 -22.00 15.14
CA GLU A 256 -1.19 -21.76 13.75
C GLU A 256 -2.12 -20.54 13.60
N SER A 257 -2.25 -20.06 12.37
CA SER A 257 -3.25 -19.06 12.00
C SER A 257 -4.18 -19.63 10.93
N SER A 258 -5.50 -19.64 11.19
CA SER A 258 -6.49 -20.16 10.23
C SER A 258 -6.73 -19.21 9.05
N ASN A 259 -6.49 -17.90 9.22
CA ASN A 259 -6.57 -16.89 8.18
C ASN A 259 -5.55 -15.77 8.38
N THR A 260 -4.72 -15.54 7.36
CA THR A 260 -3.77 -14.43 7.24
C THR A 260 -4.40 -13.07 7.57
N GLU A 261 -5.58 -12.74 7.00
CA GLU A 261 -6.25 -11.45 7.25
C GLU A 261 -6.58 -11.22 8.73
N GLY A 262 -6.89 -12.30 9.47
CA GLY A 262 -7.20 -12.21 10.89
C GLY A 262 -6.01 -11.69 11.69
N GLY A 263 -4.80 -12.12 11.35
CA GLY A 263 -3.58 -11.60 11.96
C GLY A 263 -3.23 -10.21 11.47
N ASP A 264 -3.26 -10.00 10.15
CA ASP A 264 -2.82 -8.76 9.52
C ASP A 264 -3.73 -7.56 9.82
N PHE A 265 -5.05 -7.73 9.89
CA PHE A 265 -5.98 -6.61 10.02
C PHE A 265 -6.62 -6.49 11.39
N TYR A 266 -6.79 -7.59 12.11
CA TYR A 266 -7.55 -7.62 13.36
C TYR A 266 -6.64 -7.85 14.58
N GLY A 267 -5.67 -8.76 14.48
CA GLY A 267 -4.71 -9.05 15.55
C GLY A 267 -4.83 -10.45 16.15
N VAL A 268 -5.40 -11.41 15.41
CA VAL A 268 -5.29 -12.84 15.72
C VAL A 268 -3.82 -13.22 15.95
N ASN A 269 -3.55 -14.15 16.86
CA ASN A 269 -2.20 -14.57 17.27
C ASN A 269 -1.28 -13.48 17.83
N ALA A 270 -1.69 -12.20 17.93
CA ALA A 270 -0.82 -11.17 18.51
C ALA A 270 -0.40 -11.53 19.94
N ALA A 271 0.86 -11.27 20.29
CA ALA A 271 1.37 -11.49 21.64
C ALA A 271 0.63 -10.57 22.63
N LEU A 272 0.53 -9.27 22.33
CA LEU A 272 -0.33 -8.33 23.04
C LEU A 272 -1.30 -7.65 22.06
N LEU A 273 -2.60 -7.79 22.32
CA LEU A 273 -3.68 -7.14 21.57
C LEU A 273 -4.46 -6.18 22.47
N ALA A 274 -4.72 -4.97 22.01
CA ALA A 274 -5.67 -4.03 22.62
C ALA A 274 -6.86 -3.78 21.68
N ILE A 275 -8.09 -3.82 22.22
CA ILE A 275 -9.35 -3.63 21.48
C ILE A 275 -10.39 -2.78 22.23
N ASN A 276 -11.48 -2.45 21.54
CA ASN A 276 -12.73 -1.92 22.11
C ASN A 276 -12.56 -0.64 22.96
N ALA A 277 -11.70 0.27 22.50
CA ALA A 277 -11.35 1.52 23.19
C ALA A 277 -10.57 1.33 24.50
N ALA A 278 -9.85 0.22 24.64
CA ALA A 278 -8.83 0.04 25.69
C ALA A 278 -7.77 1.16 25.66
N ASN A 279 -7.27 1.54 26.83
CA ASN A 279 -6.18 2.50 26.99
C ASN A 279 -5.04 1.85 27.78
N VAL A 280 -4.03 1.37 27.07
CA VAL A 280 -2.95 0.57 27.64
C VAL A 280 -1.69 1.44 27.77
N THR A 281 -1.04 1.38 28.92
CA THR A 281 0.33 1.88 29.10
C THR A 281 1.26 0.72 29.39
N ILE A 282 2.35 0.58 28.63
CA ILE A 282 3.32 -0.52 28.72
C ILE A 282 4.72 0.08 28.94
N LYS A 283 5.46 -0.43 29.91
CA LYS A 283 6.84 0.03 30.22
C LYS A 283 7.77 -1.12 30.56
N ASN A 284 9.04 -0.99 30.16
CA ASN A 284 10.10 -1.94 30.50
C ASN A 284 9.77 -3.41 30.14
N ALA A 285 8.90 -3.64 29.16
CA ALA A 285 8.35 -4.95 28.84
C ALA A 285 9.24 -5.74 27.88
N VAL A 286 9.15 -7.06 27.94
CA VAL A 286 9.73 -8.00 26.97
C VAL A 286 8.60 -8.75 26.27
N ILE A 287 8.42 -8.54 24.98
CA ILE A 287 7.29 -9.06 24.20
C ILE A 287 7.84 -9.87 23.03
N ASN A 288 7.58 -11.17 23.04
CA ASN A 288 8.13 -12.11 22.07
C ASN A 288 7.00 -12.88 21.36
N SER A 289 7.17 -13.06 20.05
CA SER A 289 6.29 -13.89 19.23
C SER A 289 7.06 -14.79 18.28
N ASN A 290 6.59 -16.03 18.22
CA ASN A 290 7.06 -17.10 17.36
C ASN A 290 5.89 -17.85 16.70
N ALA A 291 4.67 -17.29 16.73
CA ALA A 291 3.56 -17.74 15.89
C ALA A 291 3.62 -17.06 14.50
N LYS A 292 3.11 -17.71 13.46
CA LYS A 292 2.80 -17.04 12.19
C LYS A 292 1.62 -16.10 12.41
N ASN A 293 1.63 -14.95 11.73
CA ASN A 293 0.66 -13.86 11.94
C ASN A 293 0.66 -13.34 13.40
N GLY A 294 1.68 -13.68 14.19
CA GLY A 294 1.77 -13.35 15.60
C GLY A 294 2.46 -12.01 15.81
N ASN A 295 1.74 -10.92 15.56
CA ASN A 295 2.24 -9.56 15.78
C ASN A 295 2.69 -9.31 17.23
N GLY A 296 3.69 -8.45 17.43
CA GLY A 296 4.23 -8.15 18.76
C GLY A 296 3.22 -7.41 19.65
N VAL A 297 2.92 -6.16 19.28
CA VAL A 297 1.93 -5.31 19.94
C VAL A 297 0.94 -4.80 18.89
N PHE A 298 -0.34 -5.09 19.08
CA PHE A 298 -1.41 -4.77 18.13
C PHE A 298 -2.45 -3.84 18.78
N SER A 299 -2.75 -2.72 18.12
CA SER A 299 -3.77 -1.74 18.53
C SER A 299 -4.89 -1.70 17.49
N TYR A 300 -6.08 -2.21 17.84
CA TYR A 300 -7.22 -2.31 16.93
C TYR A 300 -8.41 -1.45 17.37
N GLY A 301 -8.99 -0.72 16.42
CA GLY A 301 -10.30 -0.10 16.57
C GLY A 301 -10.27 1.34 17.09
N SER A 302 -11.21 2.15 16.60
CA SER A 302 -11.37 3.56 16.99
C SER A 302 -11.48 3.74 18.51
N GLY A 303 -10.69 4.66 19.05
CA GLY A 303 -10.59 4.95 20.49
C GLY A 303 -9.59 4.08 21.24
N THR A 304 -9.16 2.94 20.69
CA THR A 304 -8.12 2.10 21.31
C THR A 304 -6.78 2.84 21.24
N THR A 305 -6.07 2.92 22.37
CA THR A 305 -4.78 3.59 22.47
C THR A 305 -3.78 2.70 23.20
N VAL A 306 -2.64 2.43 22.57
CA VAL A 306 -1.47 1.81 23.22
C VAL A 306 -0.38 2.85 23.38
N ASN A 307 0.12 3.04 24.60
CA ASN A 307 1.27 3.87 24.92
C ASN A 307 2.38 2.95 25.43
N ILE A 308 3.47 2.78 24.71
CA ILE A 308 4.54 1.85 25.06
C ILE A 308 5.90 2.56 25.12
N SER A 309 6.68 2.35 26.18
CA SER A 309 8.04 2.87 26.28
C SER A 309 9.06 1.85 26.77
N ASP A 310 10.32 2.07 26.41
CA ASP A 310 11.51 1.40 26.99
C ASP A 310 11.44 -0.14 26.94
N SER A 311 10.74 -0.68 25.95
CA SER A 311 10.37 -2.10 25.85
C SER A 311 11.04 -2.76 24.63
N THR A 312 11.25 -4.07 24.72
CA THR A 312 11.79 -4.90 23.63
C THR A 312 10.69 -5.75 23.01
N ILE A 313 10.60 -5.75 21.68
CA ILE A 313 9.68 -6.57 20.89
C ILE A 313 10.48 -7.43 19.91
N THR A 314 10.25 -8.75 19.91
CA THR A 314 10.86 -9.67 18.92
C THR A 314 9.79 -10.53 18.25
N THR A 315 9.72 -10.53 16.91
CA THR A 315 8.82 -11.42 16.15
C THR A 315 9.60 -12.23 15.11
N LYS A 316 9.25 -13.51 14.94
CA LYS A 316 10.09 -14.46 14.20
C LYS A 316 9.54 -14.99 12.87
N ASN A 317 8.23 -15.15 12.75
CA ASN A 317 7.59 -15.82 11.61
C ASN A 317 6.84 -14.83 10.71
N ASP A 318 6.40 -15.31 9.55
CA ASP A 318 5.75 -14.49 8.52
C ASP A 318 4.51 -13.76 9.04
N ASN A 319 4.21 -12.62 8.41
CA ASN A 319 3.08 -11.73 8.71
C ASN A 319 3.04 -11.23 10.16
N SER A 320 4.18 -11.23 10.86
CA SER A 320 4.28 -10.91 12.29
C SER A 320 5.05 -9.60 12.48
N GLY A 321 4.40 -8.47 12.25
CA GLY A 321 4.96 -7.14 12.49
C GLY A 321 5.26 -6.83 13.96
N GLY A 322 6.11 -5.82 14.18
CA GLY A 322 6.60 -5.44 15.51
C GLY A 322 5.54 -4.71 16.33
N ILE A 323 5.32 -3.43 16.01
CA ILE A 323 4.12 -2.68 16.44
C ILE A 323 3.17 -2.55 15.25
N GLN A 324 1.88 -2.84 15.46
CA GLN A 324 0.85 -2.76 14.41
C GLN A 324 -0.39 -2.00 14.88
N THR A 325 -0.92 -1.13 14.01
CA THR A 325 -2.09 -0.29 14.29
C THR A 325 -3.07 -0.31 13.13
N THR A 326 -4.33 -0.69 13.38
CA THR A 326 -5.36 -0.81 12.33
C THR A 326 -6.75 -0.39 12.86
N GLY A 327 -7.76 -0.33 11.98
CA GLY A 327 -9.14 -0.06 12.36
C GLY A 327 -9.40 1.29 13.03
N GLY A 328 -8.51 2.27 12.86
CA GLY A 328 -8.59 3.58 13.51
C GLY A 328 -7.97 3.63 14.91
N GLY A 329 -7.20 2.61 15.32
CA GLY A 329 -6.46 2.59 16.58
C GLY A 329 -5.35 3.64 16.65
N THR A 330 -4.79 3.83 17.84
CA THR A 330 -3.62 4.69 18.08
C THR A 330 -2.51 3.92 18.78
N THR A 331 -1.26 4.13 18.34
CA THR A 331 -0.06 3.64 19.01
C THR A 331 0.95 4.77 19.21
N ASN A 332 1.36 4.99 20.45
CA ASN A 332 2.40 5.94 20.84
C ASN A 332 3.59 5.16 21.41
N ALA A 333 4.70 5.12 20.69
CA ALA A 333 5.91 4.36 21.03
C ALA A 333 7.07 5.29 21.38
N ASN A 334 7.80 4.99 22.46
CA ASN A 334 8.99 5.76 22.86
C ASN A 334 10.16 4.83 23.21
N ASN A 335 11.32 5.04 22.58
CA ASN A 335 12.55 4.32 22.91
C ASN A 335 12.41 2.77 22.91
N LEU A 336 11.75 2.20 21.89
CA LEU A 336 11.63 0.74 21.77
C LEU A 336 12.87 0.12 21.11
N THR A 337 13.09 -1.17 21.36
CA THR A 337 13.94 -2.02 20.51
C THR A 337 13.04 -3.07 19.86
N VAL A 338 12.90 -3.01 18.54
CA VAL A 338 12.01 -3.91 17.77
C VAL A 338 12.84 -4.66 16.73
N ASP A 339 12.77 -5.99 16.75
CA ASP A 339 13.36 -6.85 15.73
C ASP A 339 12.31 -7.82 15.16
N THR A 340 12.21 -7.88 13.84
CA THR A 340 11.24 -8.70 13.11
C THR A 340 11.98 -9.54 12.06
N SER A 341 11.63 -10.82 11.90
CA SER A 341 12.38 -11.76 11.04
C SER A 341 11.60 -12.41 9.89
N GLY A 342 10.28 -12.48 9.94
CA GLY A 342 9.46 -13.15 8.93
C GLY A 342 9.27 -12.33 7.65
N ASN A 343 8.75 -12.95 6.59
CA ASN A 343 8.25 -12.23 5.41
C ASN A 343 6.98 -11.44 5.74
N SER A 344 6.75 -10.27 5.13
CA SER A 344 5.61 -9.38 5.45
C SER A 344 5.54 -8.95 6.93
N ALA A 345 6.69 -8.77 7.56
CA ALA A 345 6.84 -8.44 8.98
C ALA A 345 7.51 -7.07 9.16
N ALA A 346 6.81 -5.99 8.84
CA ALA A 346 7.34 -4.64 9.06
C ALA A 346 7.53 -4.34 10.56
N ALA A 347 8.61 -3.64 10.93
CA ALA A 347 8.90 -3.33 12.34
C ALA A 347 7.91 -2.30 12.92
N ILE A 348 7.54 -1.31 12.10
CA ILE A 348 6.40 -0.40 12.34
C ILE A 348 5.40 -0.64 11.21
N ARG A 349 4.19 -1.09 11.54
CA ARG A 349 3.14 -1.40 10.56
C ARG A 349 1.83 -0.67 10.87
N SER A 350 1.13 -0.27 9.84
CA SER A 350 -0.32 -0.08 9.88
C SER A 350 -0.97 -0.84 8.73
N ASP A 351 -2.27 -1.08 8.85
CA ASP A 351 -3.02 -1.83 7.84
C ASP A 351 -4.50 -1.41 7.76
N ARG A 352 -5.35 -2.20 7.08
CA ARG A 352 -6.78 -1.95 6.81
C ARG A 352 -7.50 -1.10 7.87
N GLY A 353 -8.10 0.01 7.42
CA GLY A 353 -8.81 0.97 8.28
C GLY A 353 -7.91 2.04 8.94
N GLY A 354 -6.58 1.95 8.79
CA GLY A 354 -5.63 2.98 9.21
C GLY A 354 -5.60 3.23 10.72
N GLY A 355 -5.19 4.44 11.12
CA GLY A 355 -5.01 4.84 12.51
C GLY A 355 -4.00 5.98 12.66
N SER A 356 -3.38 6.09 13.83
CA SER A 356 -2.24 6.99 14.06
C SER A 356 -1.10 6.28 14.78
N VAL A 357 0.12 6.41 14.26
CA VAL A 357 1.34 5.84 14.88
C VAL A 357 2.33 6.95 15.14
N ASN A 358 2.64 7.19 16.42
CA ASN A 358 3.59 8.22 16.85
C ASN A 358 4.79 7.56 17.53
N VAL A 359 5.98 7.74 16.97
CA VAL A 359 7.22 7.13 17.46
C VAL A 359 8.25 8.21 17.78
N ASP A 360 8.88 8.12 18.95
CA ASP A 360 10.00 9.00 19.34
C ASP A 360 11.13 8.17 19.96
N GLY A 361 12.26 8.08 19.27
CA GLY A 361 13.41 7.26 19.65
C GLY A 361 13.20 5.76 19.45
N GLY A 362 14.29 5.02 19.63
CA GLY A 362 14.34 3.56 19.50
C GLY A 362 15.02 3.08 18.23
N ILE A 363 15.08 1.75 18.09
CA ILE A 363 15.67 1.02 16.96
C ILE A 363 14.63 0.02 16.46
N TYR A 364 14.30 0.11 15.18
CA TYR A 364 13.29 -0.72 14.52
C TYR A 364 13.93 -1.42 13.33
N THR A 365 14.12 -2.72 13.44
CA THR A 365 14.79 -3.56 12.45
C THR A 365 13.84 -4.59 11.88
N SER A 366 13.80 -4.67 10.55
CA SER A 366 13.17 -5.76 9.82
C SER A 366 14.19 -6.53 9.00
N ASN A 367 14.14 -7.86 9.13
CA ASN A 367 15.10 -8.78 8.51
C ASN A 367 14.49 -9.60 7.37
N GLY A 368 13.16 -9.64 7.24
CA GLY A 368 12.47 -10.37 6.17
C GLY A 368 12.49 -9.66 4.81
N TYR A 369 11.96 -10.37 3.81
CA TYR A 369 11.55 -9.82 2.52
C TYR A 369 10.13 -9.24 2.64
N ASN A 370 9.75 -8.31 1.76
CA ASN A 370 8.44 -7.63 1.79
C ASN A 370 8.13 -6.98 3.16
N SER A 371 9.18 -6.62 3.89
CA SER A 371 9.14 -6.26 5.30
C SER A 371 9.87 -4.94 5.49
N PRO A 372 9.29 -3.81 5.09
CA PRO A 372 9.96 -2.53 5.25
C PRO A 372 10.09 -2.17 6.73
N ALA A 373 10.98 -1.23 7.04
CA ALA A 373 11.11 -0.74 8.42
C ALA A 373 9.82 -0.03 8.86
N VAL A 374 9.14 0.64 7.91
CA VAL A 374 7.81 1.24 8.08
C VAL A 374 6.91 0.89 6.89
N TYR A 375 5.75 0.29 7.15
CA TYR A 375 4.66 0.12 6.18
C TYR A 375 3.46 0.98 6.62
N SER A 376 2.97 1.85 5.73
CA SER A 376 1.94 2.84 6.07
C SER A 376 0.67 2.76 5.21
N THR A 377 -0.42 2.39 5.87
CA THR A 377 -1.81 2.66 5.49
C THR A 377 -2.49 3.67 6.45
N ALA A 378 -1.69 4.46 7.19
CA ALA A 378 -2.16 5.34 8.27
C ALA A 378 -1.37 6.67 8.32
N ASP A 379 -1.63 7.50 9.33
CA ASP A 379 -0.77 8.65 9.62
C ASP A 379 0.36 8.23 10.58
N ILE A 380 1.57 8.10 10.04
CA ILE A 380 2.77 7.69 10.81
C ILE A 380 3.73 8.87 10.99
N MET A 381 4.10 9.17 12.23
CA MET A 381 5.15 10.13 12.57
C MET A 381 6.26 9.46 13.38
N VAL A 382 7.49 9.51 12.89
CA VAL A 382 8.68 8.98 13.58
C VAL A 382 9.69 10.11 13.84
N LYS A 383 10.30 10.10 15.02
CA LYS A 383 11.35 11.05 15.41
C LYS A 383 12.53 10.34 16.03
N ASN A 384 13.74 10.86 15.84
CA ASN A 384 14.95 10.51 16.59
C ASN A 384 15.29 9.00 16.64
N ALA A 385 14.82 8.21 15.66
CA ALA A 385 14.90 6.74 15.67
C ALA A 385 15.77 6.20 14.52
N THR A 386 16.28 4.99 14.71
CA THR A 386 16.92 4.20 13.64
C THR A 386 15.91 3.23 13.04
N LEU A 387 15.74 3.28 11.72
CA LEU A 387 14.81 2.47 10.94
C LEU A 387 15.63 1.67 9.90
N THR A 388 15.65 0.34 9.99
CA THR A 388 16.49 -0.50 9.15
C THR A 388 15.70 -1.67 8.56
N ALA A 389 15.64 -1.76 7.24
CA ALA A 389 15.22 -2.95 6.52
C ALA A 389 16.43 -3.61 5.87
N ASN A 390 16.78 -4.83 6.29
CA ASN A 390 18.00 -5.51 5.85
C ASN A 390 17.86 -6.24 4.50
N ASN A 391 16.63 -6.51 4.05
CA ASN A 391 16.32 -7.28 2.84
C ASN A 391 15.12 -6.72 2.03
N SER A 392 14.63 -5.53 2.40
CA SER A 392 13.40 -4.91 1.90
C SER A 392 13.60 -3.39 1.73
N GLU A 393 12.58 -2.72 1.20
CA GLU A 393 12.42 -1.27 1.16
C GLU A 393 12.59 -0.67 2.57
N ALA A 394 13.07 0.56 2.72
CA ALA A 394 13.07 1.21 4.01
C ALA A 394 11.66 1.62 4.45
N LEU A 395 10.89 2.19 3.51
CA LEU A 395 9.59 2.82 3.76
C LEU A 395 8.62 2.46 2.62
N VAL A 396 7.38 2.13 2.97
CA VAL A 396 6.28 1.96 2.02
C VAL A 396 5.08 2.81 2.46
N ILE A 397 4.49 3.57 1.53
CA ILE A 397 3.23 4.29 1.73
C ILE A 397 2.24 3.83 0.67
N GLU A 398 1.05 3.41 1.11
CA GLU A 398 -0.04 3.05 0.21
C GLU A 398 -1.18 4.07 0.28
N GLY A 399 -1.64 4.53 -0.88
CA GLY A 399 -2.81 5.40 -1.03
C GLY A 399 -2.69 6.74 -0.31
N LYS A 400 -3.81 7.25 0.22
CA LYS A 400 -3.93 8.60 0.81
C LYS A 400 -3.15 8.86 2.11
N ASN A 401 -2.28 7.93 2.50
CA ASN A 401 -1.69 7.85 3.83
C ASN A 401 -0.35 8.59 3.94
N SER A 402 0.25 8.65 5.14
CA SER A 402 1.42 9.49 5.38
C SER A 402 2.53 8.87 6.21
N ILE A 403 3.76 9.33 5.92
CA ILE A 403 4.94 9.13 6.77
C ILE A 403 5.64 10.50 6.96
N THR A 404 5.86 10.87 8.22
CA THR A 404 6.61 12.08 8.61
C THR A 404 7.79 11.70 9.49
N LEU A 405 9.02 11.94 9.01
CA LEU A 405 10.27 11.59 9.70
C LEU A 405 11.02 12.85 10.17
N LYS A 406 11.57 12.83 11.39
CA LYS A 406 12.39 13.94 11.92
C LYS A 406 13.62 13.43 12.65
N ASN A 407 14.82 13.79 12.16
CA ASN A 407 16.10 13.33 12.70
C ASN A 407 16.22 11.80 12.80
N CYS A 408 15.67 11.07 11.82
CA CYS A 408 15.77 9.61 11.76
C CYS A 408 16.99 9.19 10.93
N THR A 409 17.60 8.06 11.27
CA THR A 409 18.50 7.32 10.37
C THR A 409 17.69 6.21 9.73
N VAL A 410 17.59 6.21 8.41
CA VAL A 410 16.73 5.31 7.62
C VAL A 410 17.59 4.52 6.66
N SER A 411 17.43 3.20 6.60
CA SER A 411 18.22 2.32 5.72
C SER A 411 17.33 1.26 5.09
N GLY A 412 17.39 1.14 3.76
CA GLY A 412 16.72 0.10 2.98
C GLY A 412 17.72 -0.68 2.13
N ASN A 413 17.46 -1.96 1.93
CA ASN A 413 18.30 -2.87 1.16
C ASN A 413 17.41 -3.93 0.50
N MET A 414 16.53 -3.47 -0.40
CA MET A 414 15.60 -4.34 -1.12
C MET A 414 16.36 -5.35 -1.98
N SER A 415 15.87 -6.59 -2.02
CA SER A 415 16.49 -7.64 -2.84
C SER A 415 16.11 -7.52 -4.32
N ASP A 416 17.03 -7.85 -5.23
CA ASP A 416 16.78 -7.87 -6.68
C ASP A 416 15.84 -8.98 -7.17
N THR A 417 15.56 -9.98 -6.32
CA THR A 417 14.96 -11.27 -6.77
C THR A 417 13.96 -11.88 -5.79
N LYS A 418 13.63 -11.20 -4.69
CA LYS A 418 12.87 -11.78 -3.57
C LYS A 418 11.84 -10.85 -2.92
N GLY A 419 11.89 -9.55 -3.19
CA GLY A 419 10.73 -8.70 -2.97
C GLY A 419 9.66 -9.06 -3.99
N THR A 420 8.39 -8.92 -3.62
CA THR A 420 7.26 -9.19 -4.50
C THR A 420 7.29 -8.26 -5.72
N SER A 421 7.75 -7.02 -5.54
CA SER A 421 7.89 -5.98 -6.58
C SER A 421 9.28 -5.88 -7.21
N SER A 422 10.22 -6.79 -6.90
CA SER A 422 11.61 -6.73 -7.40
C SER A 422 11.74 -6.78 -8.92
N ASP A 423 10.75 -7.37 -9.61
CA ASP A 423 10.67 -7.48 -11.07
C ASP A 423 10.13 -6.22 -11.75
N GLU A 424 9.38 -5.39 -11.03
CA GLU A 424 8.93 -4.05 -11.45
C GLU A 424 10.03 -3.01 -11.19
N ASN A 425 10.48 -2.89 -9.94
CA ASN A 425 11.49 -1.91 -9.54
C ASN A 425 12.11 -2.27 -8.18
N VAL A 426 13.44 -2.14 -8.05
CA VAL A 426 14.14 -2.23 -6.76
C VAL A 426 14.32 -0.83 -6.20
N HIS A 427 13.92 -0.59 -4.95
CA HIS A 427 13.93 0.75 -4.34
C HIS A 427 14.08 0.76 -2.81
N ALA A 428 14.51 1.90 -2.26
CA ALA A 428 14.50 2.17 -0.84
C ALA A 428 13.17 2.75 -0.31
N VAL A 429 12.39 3.47 -1.13
CA VAL A 429 11.10 4.04 -0.72
C VAL A 429 10.05 3.84 -1.81
N LEU A 430 8.96 3.15 -1.46
CA LEU A 430 7.80 2.96 -2.34
C LEU A 430 6.66 3.89 -1.92
N ILE A 431 6.08 4.61 -2.89
CA ILE A 431 4.85 5.38 -2.69
C ILE A 431 3.89 5.02 -3.82
N TYR A 432 2.85 4.27 -3.49
CA TYR A 432 1.97 3.64 -4.48
C TYR A 432 0.51 3.57 -4.05
N GLN A 433 -0.36 3.01 -4.89
CA GLN A 433 -1.73 2.62 -4.54
C GLN A 433 -1.97 1.21 -5.07
N SER A 434 -2.38 0.28 -4.21
CA SER A 434 -2.84 -1.05 -4.64
C SER A 434 -4.32 -1.01 -5.04
N MET A 435 -4.84 -2.13 -5.54
CA MET A 435 -6.28 -2.32 -5.78
C MET A 435 -6.92 -3.30 -4.77
N SER A 436 -6.31 -3.51 -3.59
CA SER A 436 -6.85 -4.44 -2.58
C SER A 436 -8.03 -3.88 -1.78
N GLY A 437 -8.12 -2.55 -1.64
CA GLY A 437 -9.08 -1.86 -0.78
C GLY A 437 -8.58 -1.61 0.65
N ASP A 438 -7.37 -2.06 1.02
CA ASP A 438 -6.83 -1.90 2.37
C ASP A 438 -6.47 -0.44 2.69
N ALA A 439 -5.94 0.27 1.70
CA ALA A 439 -5.69 1.71 1.73
C ALA A 439 -6.61 2.46 0.74
N GLY A 440 -7.37 3.43 1.26
CA GLY A 440 -8.25 4.25 0.42
C GLY A 440 -7.49 5.20 -0.51
N ALA A 441 -7.98 5.33 -1.74
CA ALA A 441 -7.43 6.22 -2.76
C ALA A 441 -7.36 7.70 -2.33
N GLY A 442 -6.33 8.38 -2.79
CA GLY A 442 -6.09 9.81 -2.55
C GLY A 442 -4.61 10.16 -2.71
N THR A 443 -4.18 11.28 -2.12
CA THR A 443 -2.81 11.78 -2.22
C THR A 443 -1.95 11.31 -1.04
N SER A 444 -0.93 10.50 -1.30
CA SER A 444 0.09 10.12 -0.31
C SER A 444 0.90 11.34 0.15
N SER A 445 1.40 11.33 1.39
CA SER A 445 2.27 12.40 1.89
C SER A 445 3.53 11.84 2.56
N PHE A 446 4.71 12.21 2.04
CA PHE A 446 5.99 11.93 2.68
C PHE A 446 6.69 13.23 3.04
N SER A 447 7.14 13.34 4.29
CA SER A 447 8.05 14.42 4.68
C SER A 447 9.19 13.92 5.55
N MET A 448 10.39 14.47 5.32
CA MET A 448 11.56 14.18 6.12
C MET A 448 12.37 15.44 6.38
N THR A 449 12.74 15.66 7.65
CA THR A 449 13.55 16.81 8.09
C THR A 449 14.71 16.33 8.94
N GLY A 450 15.94 16.62 8.50
CA GLY A 450 17.15 16.19 9.17
C GLY A 450 17.36 14.67 9.12
N GLY A 451 18.47 14.21 9.72
CA GLY A 451 18.81 12.79 9.74
C GLY A 451 19.46 12.31 8.45
N GLU A 452 19.32 11.02 8.16
CA GLU A 452 19.99 10.35 7.04
C GLU A 452 19.06 9.31 6.39
N LEU A 453 19.07 9.24 5.06
CA LEU A 453 18.44 8.17 4.28
C LEU A 453 19.50 7.45 3.44
N ILE A 454 19.62 6.15 3.68
CA ILE A 454 20.59 5.24 3.07
C ILE A 454 19.84 4.31 2.10
N CYS A 455 20.10 4.47 0.80
CA CYS A 455 19.72 3.49 -0.21
C CYS A 455 20.91 2.56 -0.42
N ASN A 456 20.79 1.29 -0.04
CA ASN A 456 21.85 0.31 -0.26
C ASN A 456 21.73 -0.40 -1.62
N ASN A 457 20.54 -0.36 -2.24
CA ASN A 457 20.26 -1.02 -3.51
C ASN A 457 19.03 -0.39 -4.20
N GLY A 458 19.11 -0.19 -5.52
CA GLY A 458 18.02 0.34 -6.35
C GLY A 458 17.77 1.85 -6.26
N ASP A 459 16.58 2.26 -6.70
CA ASP A 459 16.14 3.66 -6.73
C ASP A 459 15.90 4.21 -5.32
N VAL A 460 16.23 5.48 -5.07
CA VAL A 460 16.01 6.08 -3.74
C VAL A 460 14.51 6.24 -3.46
N PHE A 461 13.73 6.66 -4.46
CA PHE A 461 12.28 6.76 -4.40
C PHE A 461 11.64 6.22 -5.68
N HIS A 462 10.65 5.34 -5.56
CA HIS A 462 9.81 4.88 -6.65
C HIS A 462 8.33 5.24 -6.40
N PHE A 463 7.68 5.76 -7.45
CA PHE A 463 6.30 6.22 -7.43
C PHE A 463 5.51 5.59 -8.57
N THR A 464 4.38 4.94 -8.25
CA THR A 464 3.51 4.36 -9.27
C THR A 464 2.04 4.35 -8.83
N ASN A 465 1.11 4.49 -9.79
CA ASN A 465 -0.34 4.42 -9.58
C ASN A 465 -0.94 5.40 -8.53
N THR A 466 -0.22 6.44 -8.09
CA THR A 466 -0.67 7.32 -6.99
C THR A 466 -0.34 8.80 -7.20
N ALA A 467 -1.09 9.68 -6.54
CA ALA A 467 -0.71 11.07 -6.35
C ALA A 467 0.08 11.23 -5.05
N ALA A 468 1.18 12.00 -5.04
CA ALA A 468 2.02 12.15 -3.86
C ALA A 468 2.49 13.60 -3.64
N THR A 469 2.55 14.02 -2.37
CA THR A 469 3.19 15.29 -1.95
C THR A 469 4.42 14.99 -1.10
N ILE A 470 5.58 15.49 -1.53
CA ILE A 470 6.89 15.16 -0.99
C ILE A 470 7.59 16.43 -0.50
N ALA A 471 8.07 16.43 0.74
CA ALA A 471 8.76 17.57 1.35
C ALA A 471 10.05 17.13 2.07
N LEU A 472 11.21 17.51 1.51
CA LEU A 472 12.54 17.11 2.01
C LEU A 472 13.37 18.33 2.44
N SER A 473 14.04 18.23 3.58
CA SER A 473 14.85 19.33 4.12
C SER A 473 15.97 18.88 5.06
N ASP A 474 17.16 19.44 4.88
CA ASP A 474 18.34 19.23 5.73
C ASP A 474 18.75 17.73 5.92
N ILE A 475 18.39 16.84 4.99
CA ILE A 475 18.66 15.38 5.03
C ILE A 475 20.05 15.06 4.46
N LYS A 476 20.78 14.13 5.05
CA LYS A 476 21.91 13.45 4.39
C LYS A 476 21.40 12.28 3.54
N PHE A 477 21.62 12.32 2.23
CA PHE A 477 21.45 11.14 1.39
C PHE A 477 22.75 10.34 1.31
N THR A 478 22.65 9.02 1.27
CA THR A 478 23.75 8.12 0.99
C THR A 478 23.20 7.02 0.08
N ASN A 479 23.47 7.14 -1.22
CA ASN A 479 23.16 6.11 -2.20
C ASN A 479 24.40 5.23 -2.41
N HIS A 480 24.20 3.93 -2.52
CA HIS A 480 25.23 2.94 -2.83
C HIS A 480 25.00 2.23 -4.17
N GLU A 481 23.86 2.44 -4.81
CA GLU A 481 23.61 1.97 -6.18
C GLU A 481 23.97 3.08 -7.19
N GLU A 482 24.90 2.80 -8.10
CA GLU A 482 25.40 3.77 -9.07
C GLU A 482 24.46 3.92 -10.28
N ASP A 483 23.73 2.85 -10.65
CA ASP A 483 22.80 2.84 -11.78
C ASP A 483 21.35 3.23 -11.38
N GLY A 484 21.10 3.45 -10.08
CA GLY A 484 19.78 3.75 -9.52
C GLY A 484 19.40 5.24 -9.57
N TYR A 485 18.12 5.52 -9.83
CA TYR A 485 17.58 6.88 -9.87
C TYR A 485 17.39 7.47 -8.47
N PHE A 486 17.53 8.80 -8.36
CA PHE A 486 17.07 9.52 -7.17
C PHE A 486 15.54 9.50 -7.09
N MET A 487 14.83 9.63 -8.22
CA MET A 487 13.38 9.43 -8.28
C MET A 487 12.97 8.76 -9.60
N SER A 488 12.21 7.67 -9.48
CA SER A 488 11.55 6.98 -10.59
C SER A 488 10.04 7.17 -10.47
N ILE A 489 9.44 7.88 -11.43
CA ILE A 489 8.02 8.30 -11.41
C ILE A 489 7.34 7.74 -12.66
N THR A 490 6.84 6.51 -12.58
CA THR A 490 6.44 5.72 -13.75
C THR A 490 5.17 4.90 -13.50
N GLY A 491 4.42 4.59 -14.55
CA GLY A 491 3.43 3.52 -14.49
C GLY A 491 4.09 2.14 -14.50
N ASN A 492 3.43 1.18 -13.85
CA ASN A 492 3.84 -0.23 -13.77
C ASN A 492 3.14 -1.11 -14.83
N ASP A 493 3.52 -2.38 -14.93
CA ASP A 493 2.92 -3.31 -15.90
C ASP A 493 1.56 -3.92 -15.46
N ALA A 494 1.11 -3.59 -14.25
CA ALA A 494 -0.10 -4.05 -13.56
C ALA A 494 -0.15 -5.56 -13.20
N ASN A 495 0.94 -6.32 -13.33
CA ASN A 495 0.99 -7.72 -12.88
C ASN A 495 0.83 -7.87 -11.36
N HIS A 496 1.27 -6.87 -10.58
CA HIS A 496 1.05 -6.77 -9.14
C HIS A 496 -0.34 -6.22 -8.74
N GLY A 497 -1.22 -5.99 -9.72
CA GLY A 497 -2.56 -5.46 -9.49
C GLY A 497 -2.59 -3.96 -9.17
N TRP A 498 -1.51 -3.22 -9.48
CA TRP A 498 -1.38 -1.79 -9.18
C TRP A 498 -1.93 -0.90 -10.30
N GLY A 499 -3.25 -0.98 -10.49
CA GLY A 499 -4.00 -0.18 -11.46
C GLY A 499 -4.14 -0.87 -12.82
N THR A 500 -3.90 -0.13 -13.91
CA THR A 500 -3.98 -0.64 -15.28
C THR A 500 -2.81 -0.12 -16.10
N ALA A 501 -2.07 -1.02 -16.74
CA ALA A 501 -0.91 -0.69 -17.57
C ALA A 501 -1.21 0.41 -18.59
N GLY A 502 -0.36 1.44 -18.63
CA GLY A 502 -0.54 2.60 -19.51
C GLY A 502 -1.57 3.63 -19.00
N LYS A 503 -2.11 3.46 -17.80
CA LYS A 503 -3.04 4.40 -17.12
C LYS A 503 -2.73 4.63 -15.64
N ASN A 504 -1.78 3.90 -15.09
CA ASN A 504 -1.33 3.84 -13.70
C ASN A 504 -0.10 4.73 -13.42
N GLY A 505 0.00 5.87 -14.11
CA GLY A 505 1.07 6.85 -13.86
C GLY A 505 0.94 7.49 -12.48
N ALA A 506 2.04 8.04 -11.97
CA ALA A 506 2.05 8.77 -10.70
C ALA A 506 1.97 10.30 -10.89
N GLN A 507 1.49 11.03 -9.89
CA GLN A 507 1.41 12.50 -9.91
C GLN A 507 2.10 13.09 -8.68
N VAL A 508 3.35 13.53 -8.83
CA VAL A 508 4.22 13.92 -7.72
C VAL A 508 4.40 15.45 -7.65
N THR A 509 4.05 16.04 -6.52
CA THR A 509 4.47 17.40 -6.14
C THR A 509 5.61 17.30 -5.13
N PHE A 510 6.79 17.76 -5.51
CA PHE A 510 8.01 17.64 -4.70
C PHE A 510 8.60 19.01 -4.36
N THR A 511 8.84 19.26 -3.06
CA THR A 511 9.55 20.44 -2.55
C THR A 511 10.82 20.03 -1.81
N ALA A 512 11.94 20.61 -2.22
CA ALA A 512 13.26 20.41 -1.63
C ALA A 512 13.77 21.74 -1.06
N ALA A 513 13.92 21.86 0.27
CA ALA A 513 14.28 23.10 0.96
C ALA A 513 15.59 22.95 1.76
N ARG A 514 16.61 23.77 1.47
CA ARG A 514 18.01 23.59 1.98
C ARG A 514 18.57 22.19 1.73
N GLN A 515 18.06 21.49 0.73
CA GLN A 515 18.33 20.07 0.55
C GLN A 515 19.47 19.89 -0.48
N PRO A 516 20.61 19.28 -0.12
CA PRO A 516 21.51 18.71 -1.11
C PRO A 516 20.87 17.45 -1.72
N MET A 517 20.88 17.34 -3.05
CA MET A 517 20.35 16.20 -3.80
C MET A 517 21.32 15.81 -4.91
N GLU A 518 21.56 14.52 -5.08
CA GLU A 518 22.42 13.97 -6.12
C GLU A 518 21.75 12.73 -6.72
N GLY A 519 21.84 12.57 -8.04
CA GLY A 519 21.24 11.47 -8.81
C GLY A 519 20.18 11.94 -9.81
N ASP A 520 19.85 11.05 -10.75
CA ASP A 520 18.95 11.36 -11.87
C ASP A 520 17.47 11.14 -11.52
N ILE A 521 16.58 11.88 -12.21
CA ILE A 521 15.13 11.77 -12.06
C ILE A 521 14.50 11.42 -13.41
N ILE A 522 13.68 10.36 -13.44
CA ILE A 522 12.89 9.99 -14.61
C ILE A 522 11.39 10.15 -14.33
N VAL A 523 10.66 10.58 -15.36
CA VAL A 523 9.19 10.62 -15.35
C VAL A 523 8.69 10.04 -16.65
N ASP A 524 7.80 9.04 -16.60
CA ASP A 524 7.24 8.49 -17.84
C ASP A 524 6.15 9.38 -18.45
N THR A 525 5.80 9.11 -19.72
CA THR A 525 4.82 9.93 -20.46
C THR A 525 3.43 9.96 -19.83
N ILE A 526 3.06 9.04 -18.94
CA ILE A 526 1.73 9.04 -18.28
C ILE A 526 1.77 9.60 -16.85
N SER A 527 2.96 9.96 -16.35
CA SER A 527 3.16 10.48 -15.00
C SER A 527 3.51 11.98 -15.01
N THR A 528 3.35 12.66 -13.88
CA THR A 528 3.71 14.08 -13.71
C THR A 528 4.61 14.29 -12.50
N LEU A 529 5.58 15.21 -12.66
CA LEU A 529 6.42 15.76 -11.61
C LEU A 529 6.34 17.28 -11.63
N LYS A 530 6.01 17.86 -10.48
CA LYS A 530 6.25 19.28 -10.19
C LYS A 530 7.30 19.39 -9.10
N ILE A 531 8.53 19.73 -9.45
CA ILE A 531 9.66 19.89 -8.52
C ILE A 531 9.94 21.38 -8.24
N THR A 532 10.08 21.72 -6.96
CA THR A 532 10.48 23.05 -6.48
C THR A 532 11.74 22.95 -5.62
N CYS A 533 12.85 23.48 -6.12
CA CYS A 533 14.08 23.66 -5.36
C CYS A 533 14.04 25.04 -4.67
N SER A 534 13.93 25.06 -3.34
CA SER A 534 13.75 26.26 -2.50
C SER A 534 14.83 26.40 -1.41
N ASP A 535 14.86 27.55 -0.71
CA ASP A 535 15.74 27.85 0.43
C ASP A 535 17.24 27.52 0.23
N GLY A 536 17.79 27.66 -0.97
CA GLY A 536 19.21 27.38 -1.24
C GLY A 536 19.56 25.91 -1.45
N THR A 537 18.56 25.08 -1.77
CA THR A 537 18.73 23.70 -2.28
C THR A 537 19.75 23.64 -3.43
N VAL A 538 20.56 22.57 -3.42
CA VAL A 538 21.55 22.26 -4.45
C VAL A 538 21.24 20.89 -5.01
N PHE A 539 20.88 20.84 -6.29
CA PHE A 539 20.60 19.60 -7.02
C PHE A 539 21.73 19.32 -8.02
N ALA A 540 22.26 18.11 -8.05
CA ALA A 540 23.22 17.62 -9.03
C ALA A 540 22.65 16.37 -9.71
N GLY A 541 22.22 16.49 -10.97
CA GLY A 541 21.45 15.43 -11.62
C GLY A 541 20.74 15.91 -12.87
N THR A 542 20.07 15.00 -13.56
CA THR A 542 19.17 15.27 -14.68
C THR A 542 17.70 15.11 -14.29
N VAL A 543 16.82 15.69 -15.12
CA VAL A 543 15.39 15.39 -15.14
C VAL A 543 15.03 15.04 -16.57
N ASN A 544 14.49 13.85 -16.80
CA ASN A 544 14.20 13.35 -18.14
C ASN A 544 12.82 12.71 -18.24
N ILE A 545 12.04 13.18 -19.21
CA ILE A 545 10.79 12.54 -19.64
C ILE A 545 11.14 11.32 -20.51
N VAL A 546 10.60 10.16 -20.17
CA VAL A 546 10.78 8.89 -20.89
C VAL A 546 9.44 8.34 -21.40
N ASN A 547 9.45 7.52 -22.46
CA ASN A 547 8.21 6.90 -22.94
C ASN A 547 7.71 5.86 -21.92
N ASN A 548 6.42 5.87 -21.59
CA ASN A 548 5.78 4.78 -20.85
C ASN A 548 5.90 3.46 -21.66
N ALA A 549 6.36 2.39 -21.02
CA ALA A 549 6.63 1.10 -21.66
C ALA A 549 5.41 0.47 -22.35
N HIS A 550 4.20 0.78 -21.87
CA HIS A 550 2.93 0.26 -22.37
C HIS A 550 2.26 1.19 -23.39
N ASN A 551 2.95 2.25 -23.85
CA ASN A 551 2.45 3.23 -24.82
C ASN A 551 1.17 3.94 -24.34
N GLY A 552 1.05 4.17 -23.03
CA GLY A 552 -0.04 4.94 -22.44
C GLY A 552 -0.13 6.37 -22.98
N ALA A 553 -1.33 6.96 -22.92
CA ALA A 553 -1.60 8.27 -23.51
C ALA A 553 -0.83 9.38 -22.76
N ALA A 554 0.05 10.09 -23.47
CA ALA A 554 0.92 11.08 -22.86
C ALA A 554 0.15 12.26 -22.24
N VAL A 555 0.51 12.64 -21.01
CA VAL A 555 0.07 13.88 -20.37
C VAL A 555 0.95 15.06 -20.84
N SER A 556 0.50 16.29 -20.57
CA SER A 556 1.16 17.51 -21.06
C SER A 556 2.30 18.02 -20.18
N ASP A 557 2.26 17.69 -18.89
CA ASP A 557 3.01 18.32 -17.80
C ASP A 557 3.87 17.31 -17.02
N ASN A 558 4.49 16.37 -17.75
CA ASN A 558 5.35 15.32 -17.19
C ASN A 558 6.45 15.87 -16.26
N ALA A 559 7.11 16.98 -16.60
CA ALA A 559 8.18 17.53 -15.75
C ALA A 559 8.15 19.07 -15.74
N VAL A 560 7.65 19.64 -14.65
CA VAL A 560 7.62 21.08 -14.37
C VAL A 560 8.66 21.38 -13.29
N VAL A 561 9.73 22.09 -13.68
CA VAL A 561 10.86 22.40 -12.79
C VAL A 561 10.83 23.85 -12.35
N THR A 562 10.90 24.11 -11.04
CA THR A 562 11.06 25.45 -10.46
C THR A 562 12.35 25.52 -9.66
N ILE A 563 13.29 26.37 -10.09
CA ILE A 563 14.53 26.66 -9.36
C ILE A 563 14.41 28.06 -8.74
N GLU A 564 14.19 28.13 -7.43
CA GLU A 564 14.01 29.41 -6.74
C GLU A 564 15.33 30.19 -6.56
N LYS A 565 15.20 31.46 -6.19
CA LYS A 565 16.34 32.36 -5.99
C LYS A 565 17.25 31.88 -4.86
N GLY A 566 18.52 31.67 -5.21
CA GLY A 566 19.57 31.19 -4.29
C GLY A 566 19.81 29.68 -4.38
N CYS A 567 18.91 28.94 -5.03
CA CYS A 567 19.09 27.52 -5.32
C CYS A 567 20.00 27.31 -6.54
N THR A 568 20.60 26.13 -6.65
CA THR A 568 21.48 25.77 -7.76
C THR A 568 21.11 24.39 -8.32
N TRP A 569 21.00 24.29 -9.65
CA TRP A 569 20.93 23.02 -10.36
C TRP A 569 22.22 22.83 -11.19
N ASN A 570 22.97 21.77 -10.90
CA ASN A 570 24.16 21.36 -11.64
C ASN A 570 23.77 20.21 -12.56
N LEU A 571 23.89 20.39 -13.87
CA LEU A 571 23.58 19.32 -14.82
C LEU A 571 24.74 18.31 -14.86
N THR A 572 24.39 17.03 -14.75
CA THR A 572 25.27 15.86 -14.95
C THR A 572 25.11 15.23 -16.34
N GLY A 573 24.05 15.62 -17.05
CA GLY A 573 23.67 15.12 -18.36
C GLY A 573 22.65 16.03 -19.04
N ASN A 574 22.23 15.67 -20.25
CA ASN A 574 21.14 16.38 -20.92
C ASN A 574 19.80 16.11 -20.20
N CYS A 575 18.95 17.12 -20.17
CA CYS A 575 17.62 17.05 -19.55
C CYS A 575 16.53 17.28 -20.60
N THR A 576 15.37 16.65 -20.38
CA THR A 576 14.16 16.82 -21.18
C THR A 576 13.01 17.04 -20.22
N VAL A 577 12.44 18.25 -20.22
CA VAL A 577 11.39 18.66 -19.26
C VAL A 577 10.25 19.37 -20.01
N THR A 578 9.06 19.42 -19.41
CA THR A 578 7.94 20.17 -19.98
C THR A 578 8.25 21.67 -19.95
N SER A 579 8.58 22.19 -18.78
CA SER A 579 8.79 23.62 -18.56
C SER A 579 9.72 23.90 -17.38
N LEU A 580 10.35 25.07 -17.41
CA LEU A 580 11.32 25.52 -16.41
C LEU A 580 11.02 26.96 -16.00
N GLU A 581 10.74 27.17 -14.71
CA GLU A 581 10.83 28.48 -14.07
C GLU A 581 12.17 28.59 -13.33
N ASN A 582 13.09 29.42 -13.82
CA ASN A 582 14.40 29.63 -13.19
C ASN A 582 14.56 31.06 -12.64
N ASN A 583 14.63 31.16 -11.33
CA ASN A 583 14.98 32.36 -10.55
C ASN A 583 16.34 32.22 -9.84
N GLY A 584 17.00 31.05 -9.92
CA GLY A 584 18.27 30.70 -9.28
C GLY A 584 19.42 30.54 -10.27
N THR A 585 20.32 29.59 -9.98
CA THR A 585 21.50 29.30 -10.81
C THR A 585 21.34 27.93 -11.49
N ILE A 586 21.66 27.85 -12.78
CA ILE A 586 21.81 26.58 -13.50
C ILE A 586 23.24 26.51 -14.05
N ASN A 587 23.97 25.48 -13.65
CA ASN A 587 25.30 25.18 -14.15
C ASN A 587 25.17 24.08 -15.20
N PHE A 588 25.12 24.48 -16.48
CA PHE A 588 24.89 23.58 -17.60
C PHE A 588 26.00 22.56 -17.83
N ASN A 589 27.23 22.83 -17.40
CA ASN A 589 28.39 21.92 -17.47
C ASN A 589 28.70 21.32 -18.87
N GLY A 590 28.19 21.94 -19.94
CA GLY A 590 28.33 21.45 -21.32
C GLY A 590 27.14 20.63 -21.84
N TYR A 591 26.12 20.43 -21.01
CA TYR A 591 24.85 19.78 -21.33
C TYR A 591 23.76 20.80 -21.66
N THR A 592 22.59 20.29 -22.08
CA THR A 592 21.44 21.13 -22.44
C THR A 592 20.15 20.71 -21.73
N ILE A 593 19.21 21.65 -21.61
CA ILE A 593 17.82 21.38 -21.21
C ILE A 593 16.94 21.58 -22.44
N THR A 594 16.21 20.54 -22.84
CA THR A 594 15.20 20.60 -23.90
C THR A 594 13.81 20.76 -23.29
N LEU A 595 13.04 21.73 -23.78
CA LEU A 595 11.66 21.99 -23.34
C LEU A 595 10.63 21.36 -24.29
N ALA A 596 9.38 21.20 -23.85
CA ALA A 596 8.30 20.60 -24.66
C ALA A 596 7.97 21.38 -25.96
N ASP A 597 8.31 22.66 -26.05
CA ASP A 597 8.17 23.47 -27.28
C ASP A 597 9.35 23.31 -28.27
N GLY A 598 10.34 22.47 -27.93
CA GLY A 598 11.56 22.26 -28.69
C GLY A 598 12.67 23.29 -28.43
N SER A 599 12.47 24.24 -27.50
CA SER A 599 13.52 25.16 -27.06
C SER A 599 14.64 24.42 -26.36
N VAL A 600 15.89 24.82 -26.63
CA VAL A 600 17.09 24.25 -26.03
C VAL A 600 17.85 25.34 -25.26
N LEU A 601 18.17 25.06 -24.00
CA LEU A 601 18.93 25.93 -23.10
C LEU A 601 20.33 25.33 -22.86
N SER A 602 21.37 26.17 -22.80
CA SER A 602 22.80 25.79 -22.72
C SER A 602 23.67 26.89 -22.11
#